data_AF-A0A179BTY3-F1
#
_entry.id   AF-A0A179BTY3-F1
#
_cell.length_a   1.000
_cell.length_b   1.000
_cell.length_c   1.000
_cell.angle_alpha   90.00
_cell.angle_beta   90.00
_cell.angle_gamma   90.00
#
_symmetry.space_group_name_H-M   'P 1'
#
loop_
_entity.id
_entity.type
_entity.pdbx_description
1 polymer ?
#
loop_
_entity_poly.entity_id
_entity_poly.type
_entity_poly.pdbx_seq_one_letter_code
_entity_poly.pdbx_strand_id
1 'polypeptide(L)' 'MTNHIDTSKLDEPILDDRDPVYADYMYVADGKVVLSDWHAITAREFKIRIDAKEIRRCDIYGRSEQFFGRAA' A
#
# COMPACT_ATOMS: atom_id res chain seq x y z
N MET A 1 -13.05 -27.95 -3.93
CA MET A 1 -12.07 -26.98 -3.39
C MET A 1 -12.26 -25.70 -4.18
N THR A 2 -13.17 -24.83 -3.75
CA THR A 2 -13.50 -23.60 -4.48
C THR A 2 -12.53 -22.53 -4.02
N ASN A 3 -11.59 -22.13 -4.88
CA ASN A 3 -10.78 -20.94 -4.65
C ASN A 3 -11.71 -19.74 -4.67
N HIS A 4 -12.16 -19.28 -3.50
CA HIS A 4 -12.66 -17.92 -3.35
C HIS A 4 -11.45 -16.98 -3.49
N ILE A 5 -11.16 -16.61 -4.73
CA ILE A 5 -10.37 -15.41 -5.00
C ILE A 5 -11.33 -14.27 -4.66
N ASP A 6 -11.22 -13.75 -3.45
CA ASP A 6 -11.92 -12.54 -3.07
C ASP A 6 -11.37 -11.40 -3.95
N THR A 7 -12.07 -11.12 -5.05
CA THR A 7 -11.69 -10.11 -6.05
C THR A 7 -12.11 -8.71 -5.60
N SER A 8 -12.12 -8.43 -4.30
CA SER A 8 -12.23 -7.06 -3.79
C SER A 8 -11.02 -6.29 -4.30
N LYS A 9 -11.23 -5.60 -5.42
CA LYS A 9 -10.20 -4.83 -6.12
C LYS A 9 -9.77 -3.72 -5.19
N LEU A 10 -8.62 -3.90 -4.54
CA LEU A 10 -8.04 -2.90 -3.65
C LEU A 10 -7.85 -1.59 -4.42
N ASP A 11 -8.29 -0.47 -3.83
CA ASP A 11 -8.10 0.86 -4.41
C ASP A 11 -6.69 1.40 -4.11
N GLU A 12 -5.69 0.76 -4.72
CA GLU A 12 -4.27 1.04 -4.50
C GLU A 12 -3.60 1.59 -5.77
N PRO A 13 -3.91 2.83 -6.17
CA PRO A 13 -3.25 3.46 -7.30
C PRO A 13 -1.77 3.68 -7.02
N ILE A 14 -0.96 3.51 -8.07
CA ILE A 14 0.46 3.86 -8.07
C ILE A 14 0.59 5.37 -7.86
N LEU A 15 1.47 5.77 -6.95
CA LEU A 15 1.80 7.17 -6.72
C LEU A 15 2.80 7.67 -7.77
N ASP A 16 2.54 8.87 -8.28
CA ASP A 16 3.51 9.61 -9.08
C ASP A 16 4.71 9.99 -8.21
N ASP A 17 5.87 10.13 -8.85
CA ASP A 17 7.11 10.49 -8.16
C ASP A 17 7.05 11.80 -7.37
N ARG A 18 6.14 12.72 -7.74
CA ARG A 18 5.93 14.01 -7.08
C ARG A 18 4.85 13.98 -6.00
N ASP A 19 4.10 12.90 -5.87
CA ASP A 19 3.07 12.79 -4.85
C ASP A 19 3.70 12.86 -3.45
N PRO A 20 3.07 13.57 -2.51
CA PRO A 20 3.55 13.66 -1.15
C PRO A 20 3.37 12.33 -0.41
N VAL A 21 4.37 11.98 0.40
CA VAL A 21 4.32 10.89 1.38
C VAL A 21 4.24 11.51 2.77
N TYR A 22 3.35 10.98 3.59
CA TYR A 22 3.06 11.46 4.93
C TYR A 22 3.60 10.46 5.96
N ALA A 23 4.03 10.98 7.10
CA ALA A 23 4.36 10.16 8.26
C ALA A 23 3.07 9.56 8.86
N ASP A 24 3.21 8.41 9.51
CA ASP A 24 2.13 7.64 10.14
C ASP A 24 1.07 7.08 9.16
N TYR A 25 1.31 7.20 7.85
CA TYR A 25 0.45 6.63 6.81
C TYR A 25 1.03 5.32 6.29
N MET A 26 0.14 4.38 5.92
CA MET A 26 0.52 3.12 5.30
C MET A 26 0.56 3.26 3.77
N TYR A 27 1.57 2.64 3.18
CA TYR A 27 1.77 2.56 1.73
C TYR A 27 2.04 1.11 1.32
N VAL A 28 1.89 0.81 0.04
CA VAL A 28 2.29 -0.49 -0.52
C VAL A 28 3.55 -0.30 -1.35
N ALA A 29 4.67 -0.80 -0.85
CA ALA A 29 5.96 -0.80 -1.51
C ALA A 29 6.23 -2.17 -2.14
N ASP A 30 6.27 -2.23 -3.47
CA ASP A 30 6.46 -3.47 -4.24
C ASP A 30 5.56 -4.64 -3.75
N GLY A 31 4.30 -4.32 -3.45
CA GLY A 31 3.29 -5.28 -2.98
C GLY A 31 3.29 -5.56 -1.47
N LYS A 32 4.20 -4.95 -0.69
CA LYS A 32 4.26 -5.09 0.78
C LYS A 32 3.76 -3.83 1.47
N VAL A 33 2.92 -3.99 2.49
CA VAL A 33 2.47 -2.87 3.32
C VAL A 33 3.64 -2.39 4.18
N VAL A 34 3.90 -1.09 4.15
CA VAL A 34 4.91 -0.41 4.97
C VAL A 34 4.27 0.80 5.66
N LEU A 35 4.71 1.07 6.88
CA LEU A 35 4.39 2.32 7.59
C LEU A 35 5.46 3.35 7.26
N SER A 36 5.06 4.57 6.91
CA SER A 36 5.99 5.67 6.66
C SER A 36 6.27 6.44 7.95
N ASP A 37 7.54 6.61 8.30
CA ASP A 37 7.99 7.52 9.38
C ASP A 37 8.53 8.85 8.83
N TRP A 38 8.32 9.13 7.53
CA TRP A 38 8.95 10.26 6.85
C TRP A 38 8.01 11.45 6.72
N HIS A 39 8.50 12.64 7.09
CA HIS A 39 7.78 13.90 6.97
C HIS A 39 8.21 14.69 5.73
N ALA A 40 7.24 15.19 4.98
CA ALA A 40 7.43 16.14 3.87
C ALA A 40 8.38 15.66 2.75
N ILE A 41 8.34 14.35 2.42
CA ILE A 41 9.07 13.80 1.28
C ILE A 41 8.12 13.41 0.15
N THR A 42 8.68 13.23 -1.04
CA THR A 42 7.94 12.74 -2.22
C THR A 42 7.97 11.21 -2.34
N ALA A 43 7.08 10.63 -3.15
CA ALA A 43 7.09 9.19 -3.42
C ALA A 43 8.41 8.73 -4.07
N ARG A 44 9.03 9.54 -4.93
CA ARG A 44 10.36 9.26 -5.50
C ARG A 44 11.43 9.13 -4.42
N GLU A 45 11.43 10.09 -3.51
CA GLU A 45 12.32 10.13 -2.37
C GLU A 45 12.11 8.97 -1.41
N PHE A 46 10.85 8.55 -1.24
CA PHE A 46 10.51 7.41 -0.41
C PHE A 46 11.03 6.12 -1.05
N LYS A 47 10.80 5.90 -2.35
CA LYS A 47 11.35 4.77 -3.15
C LYS A 47 12.84 4.58 -2.91
N ILE A 48 13.61 5.67 -3.01
CA ILE A 48 15.08 5.64 -2.83
C ILE A 48 15.45 5.22 -1.40
N ARG A 49 14.75 5.74 -0.39
CA ARG A 49 15.08 5.48 1.03
C ARG A 49 14.81 4.04 1.47
N ILE A 50 13.77 3.42 0.92
CA ILE A 50 13.37 2.05 1.27
C ILE A 50 13.72 1.01 0.20
N ASP A 51 14.50 1.41 -0.81
CA ASP A 51 14.89 0.57 -1.97
C ASP A 51 13.69 -0.09 -2.67
N ALA A 52 12.63 0.69 -2.90
CA ALA A 52 11.42 0.24 -3.59
C ALA A 52 11.35 0.77 -5.03
N LYS A 53 10.71 0.02 -5.92
CA LYS A 53 10.49 0.44 -7.33
C LYS A 53 9.14 1.12 -7.50
N GLU A 54 8.12 0.60 -6.82
CA GLU A 54 6.76 1.09 -6.90
C GLU A 54 6.20 1.39 -5.50
N ILE A 55 5.52 2.53 -5.38
CA ILE A 55 4.75 2.89 -4.19
C ILE A 55 3.30 3.10 -4.62
N ARG A 56 2.36 2.50 -3.89
CA ARG A 56 0.92 2.73 -4.03
C ARG A 56 0.35 3.28 -2.72
N ARG A 57 -0.83 3.89 -2.80
CA ARG A 57 -1.67 4.06 -1.61
C ARG A 57 -2.03 2.70 -1.03
N CYS A 58 -2.26 2.64 0.28
CA CYS A 58 -2.72 1.43 0.95
C CYS A 58 -4.23 1.53 1.22
N ASP A 59 -5.01 0.59 0.68
CA ASP A 59 -6.43 0.45 1.00
C ASP A 59 -6.57 -0.43 2.25
N ILE A 60 -6.42 0.21 3.41
CA ILE A 60 -6.43 -0.48 4.72
C ILE A 60 -7.76 -1.20 4.95
N TYR A 61 -8.87 -0.60 4.51
CA TYR A 61 -10.20 -1.18 4.70
C TYR A 61 -10.39 -2.39 3.79
N GLY A 62 -10.13 -2.25 2.48
CA GLY A 62 -10.24 -3.36 1.53
C GLY A 62 -9.31 -4.52 1.89
N ARG A 63 -8.10 -4.23 2.40
CA ARG A 63 -7.19 -5.26 2.92
C ARG A 63 -7.73 -5.93 4.18
N SER A 64 -8.29 -5.16 5.12
CA SER A 64 -8.90 -5.73 6.32
C SER A 64 -10.03 -6.69 5.97
N GLU A 65 -10.88 -6.35 5.00
CA GLU A 65 -11.92 -7.24 4.50
C GLU A 65 -11.37 -8.53 3.89
N GLN A 66 -10.27 -8.46 3.12
CA GLN A 66 -9.59 -9.67 2.62
C GLN A 66 -8.99 -10.56 3.73
N PHE A 67 -8.68 -9.99 4.90
CA PHE A 67 -8.22 -10.74 6.07
C PHE A 67 -9.38 -11.30 6.91
N PHE A 68 -10.45 -10.52 7.14
CA PHE A 68 -11.59 -10.92 7.96
C PHE A 68 -12.62 -11.78 7.19
N GLY A 69 -12.73 -11.64 5.87
CA GLY A 69 -13.50 -12.53 5.00
C GLY A 69 -12.86 -13.93 4.83
N ARG A 70 -11.67 -14.14 5.41
CA ARG A 70 -11.00 -15.44 5.51
C ARG A 70 -11.28 -16.18 6.83
N ALA A 71 -12.17 -15.67 7.69
CA ALA A 71 -12.67 -16.43 8.83
C ALA A 71 -13.77 -17.41 8.38
N ALA A 72 -13.58 -18.68 8.77
CA ALA A 72 -14.33 -19.89 8.45
C ALA A 72 -15.86 -19.78 8.52
#